data_AF-A0A7S3UWN4-F1
#
_entry.id   AF-A0A7S3UWN4-F1
#
_cell.length_a   1.000
_cell.length_b   1.000
_cell.length_c   1.000
_cell.angle_alpha   90.00
_cell.angle_beta   90.00
_cell.angle_gamma   90.00
#
_symmetry.space_group_name_H-M   'P 1'
#
loop_
_entity.id
_entity.type
_entity.pdbx_description
1 polymer ?
#
loop_
_entity_poly.entity_id
_entity_poly.type
_entity_poly.pdbx_seq_one_letter_code
_entity_poly.pdbx_strand_id
1 'polypeptide(L)'
;VLNAPDLTVVWEGKDAKEWISDLKFSPDGNALAVGSHDNNIYLYNTSPEWGLRATLEGHNSYITHLDFTADGAALRSTCGAYELLFWDAAEGEQKPSGASELRDAEWDTTTCPLTWDTQGVFPAFADGTDVNAV
;
A
#
# COMPACT_ATOMS: atom_id res chain seq x y z
N VAL A 1 10.08 10.95 -8.79
CA VAL A 1 8.97 11.25 -9.71
C VAL A 1 9.53 12.03 -10.88
N LEU A 2 9.22 11.59 -12.10
CA LEU A 2 9.69 12.24 -13.32
C LEU A 2 8.51 12.90 -14.04
N ASN A 3 8.78 14.02 -14.69
CA ASN A 3 7.86 14.63 -15.63
C ASN A 3 7.81 13.76 -16.90
N ALA A 4 6.61 13.34 -17.33
CA ALA A 4 6.47 12.37 -18.41
C ALA A 4 7.03 12.84 -19.77
N PRO A 5 6.77 14.08 -20.24
CA PRO A 5 7.32 14.62 -21.48
C PRO A 5 8.85 14.62 -21.62
N ASP A 6 9.59 14.94 -20.56
CA ASP A 6 11.02 15.26 -20.65
C ASP A 6 11.90 14.46 -19.68
N LEU A 7 11.30 13.59 -18.86
CA LEU A 7 11.94 12.78 -17.83
C LEU A 7 12.74 13.60 -16.81
N THR A 8 12.43 14.89 -16.67
CA THR A 8 13.05 15.72 -15.65
C THR A 8 12.54 15.31 -14.27
N VAL A 9 13.42 15.40 -13.28
CA VAL A 9 13.07 15.07 -11.90
C VAL A 9 12.13 16.15 -11.35
N VAL A 10 10.90 15.76 -11.02
CA VAL A 10 9.93 16.62 -10.33
C VAL A 10 10.17 16.59 -8.83
N TRP A 11 10.43 15.41 -8.29
CA TRP A 11 10.62 15.21 -6.86
C TRP A 11 11.37 13.91 -6.55
N GLU A 12 12.14 13.91 -5.46
CA GLU A 12 12.82 12.74 -4.89
C GLU A 12 12.53 12.63 -3.39
N GLY A 13 12.21 11.41 -2.94
CA GLY A 13 12.12 11.05 -1.52
C GLY A 13 13.03 9.87 -1.24
N LYS A 14 13.59 9.82 -0.02
CA LYS A 14 14.57 8.80 0.41
C LYS A 14 14.31 8.35 1.85
N ASP A 15 13.04 8.31 2.24
CA ASP A 15 12.63 8.02 3.61
C ASP A 15 12.64 6.52 3.93
N ALA A 16 12.40 5.67 2.91
CA ALA A 16 12.55 4.22 3.00
C ALA A 16 14.00 3.84 3.28
N LYS A 17 14.20 2.97 4.26
CA LYS A 17 15.52 2.54 4.75
C LYS A 17 16.01 1.25 4.09
N GLU A 18 15.11 0.51 3.46
CA GLU A 18 15.37 -0.76 2.78
C GLU A 18 14.72 -0.76 1.39
N TRP A 19 14.73 -1.92 0.72
CA TRP A 19 14.12 -2.08 -0.60
C TRP A 19 12.64 -1.71 -0.62
N ILE A 20 12.25 -1.03 -1.69
CA ILE A 20 10.85 -0.73 -1.99
C ILE A 20 10.28 -1.91 -2.78
N SER A 21 9.23 -2.53 -2.24
CA SER A 21 8.56 -3.67 -2.85
C SER A 21 7.37 -3.27 -3.71
N ASP A 22 6.63 -2.24 -3.30
CA ASP A 22 5.43 -1.78 -4.00
C ASP A 22 5.25 -0.26 -3.89
N LEU A 23 4.59 0.33 -4.88
CA LEU A 23 4.25 1.74 -4.93
C LEU A 23 2.91 1.94 -5.64
N LYS A 24 2.02 2.71 -5.03
CA LYS A 24 0.67 2.96 -5.54
C LYS A 24 0.31 4.43 -5.39
N PHE A 25 -0.15 5.03 -6.48
CA PHE A 25 -0.87 6.31 -6.39
C PHE A 25 -2.30 6.03 -5.93
N SER A 26 -2.87 6.93 -5.14
CA SER A 26 -4.31 6.94 -4.92
C SER A 26 -5.05 7.23 -6.24
N PRO A 27 -6.30 6.79 -6.40
CA PRO A 27 -7.04 6.96 -7.66
C PRO A 27 -7.27 8.42 -8.05
N ASP A 28 -7.40 9.30 -7.05
CA ASP A 28 -7.49 10.75 -7.21
C ASP A 28 -6.12 11.42 -7.49
N GLY A 29 -5.04 10.65 -7.39
CA GLY A 29 -3.68 11.08 -7.62
C GLY A 29 -3.11 12.01 -6.55
N ASN A 30 -3.77 12.20 -5.41
CA ASN A 30 -3.35 13.13 -4.34
C ASN A 30 -2.41 12.50 -3.29
N ALA A 31 -2.33 11.17 -3.26
CA ALA A 31 -1.44 10.43 -2.39
C ALA A 31 -0.60 9.41 -3.16
N LEU A 32 0.58 9.12 -2.62
CA LEU A 32 1.46 8.03 -3.06
C LEU A 32 1.82 7.20 -1.84
N ALA A 33 1.46 5.92 -1.84
CA ALA A 33 1.90 4.96 -0.84
C ALA A 33 3.12 4.17 -1.37
N VAL A 34 4.14 4.02 -0.52
CA VAL A 34 5.38 3.31 -0.84
C VAL A 34 5.64 2.26 0.23
N GLY A 35 5.59 0.98 -0.13
CA GLY A 35 5.83 -0.14 0.76
C GLY A 35 7.31 -0.50 0.81
N SER A 36 7.85 -0.63 2.02
CA SER A 36 9.28 -0.88 2.26
C SER A 36 9.55 -2.21 2.98
N HIS A 37 10.74 -2.76 2.75
CA HIS A 37 11.27 -3.90 3.47
C HIS A 37 11.72 -3.58 4.90
N ASP A 38 11.67 -2.30 5.31
CA ASP A 38 11.84 -1.88 6.71
C ASP A 38 10.56 -2.00 7.55
N ASN A 39 9.54 -2.69 7.01
CA ASN A 39 8.22 -2.95 7.57
C ASN A 39 7.26 -1.75 7.59
N ASN A 40 7.64 -0.60 7.02
CA ASN A 40 6.79 0.58 7.01
C ASN A 40 6.22 0.87 5.63
N ILE A 41 5.14 1.64 5.63
CA ILE A 41 4.59 2.25 4.42
C ILE A 41 4.77 3.76 4.55
N TYR A 42 5.34 4.38 3.54
CA TYR A 42 5.54 5.82 3.48
C TYR A 42 4.44 6.42 2.62
N LEU A 43 3.63 7.29 3.22
CA LEU A 43 2.54 7.97 2.55
C LEU A 43 2.96 9.41 2.24
N TYR A 44 2.92 9.77 0.96
CA TYR A 44 3.30 11.09 0.46
C TYR A 44 2.10 11.84 -0.08
N ASN A 45 2.11 13.16 0.07
CA ASN A 45 1.31 14.04 -0.76
C ASN A 45 1.99 14.17 -2.12
N THR A 46 1.19 14.29 -3.18
CA THR A 46 1.67 14.41 -4.57
C THR A 46 1.29 15.75 -5.21
N SER A 47 0.20 16.37 -4.74
CA SER A 47 -0.36 17.62 -5.25
C SER A 47 -1.02 18.40 -4.11
N PRO A 48 -0.85 19.74 -4.03
CA PRO A 48 -0.02 20.60 -4.89
C PRO A 48 1.47 20.55 -4.54
N GLU A 49 1.84 19.97 -3.40
CA GLU A 49 3.22 19.93 -2.91
C GLU A 49 3.60 18.50 -2.53
N TRP A 50 4.73 18.05 -3.08
CA TRP A 50 5.27 16.73 -2.78
C TRP A 50 5.95 16.72 -1.41
N GLY A 51 5.62 15.74 -0.58
CA GLY A 51 6.27 15.60 0.72
C GLY A 51 5.76 14.39 1.50
N LEU A 52 6.59 13.88 2.40
CA LEU A 52 6.19 12.82 3.33
C LEU A 52 5.09 13.36 4.24
N ARG A 53 3.92 12.71 4.18
CA ARG A 53 2.76 13.04 5.00
C ARG A 53 2.75 12.22 6.29
N ALA A 54 2.98 10.92 6.17
CA ALA A 54 2.94 9.99 7.29
C ALA A 54 3.79 8.74 7.04
N THR A 55 4.25 8.13 8.12
CA THR A 55 4.84 6.78 8.12
C THR A 55 3.86 5.86 8.82
N LEU A 56 3.36 4.87 8.09
CA LEU A 56 2.42 3.88 8.60
C LEU A 56 3.22 2.74 9.23
N GLU A 57 3.34 2.78 10.55
CA GLU A 57 4.03 1.78 11.36
C GLU A 57 3.02 0.79 11.94
N GLY A 58 3.32 -0.51 11.89
CA GLY A 58 2.47 -1.52 12.52
C GLY A 58 2.68 -2.94 12.01
N HIS A 59 3.11 -3.11 10.76
CA HIS A 59 3.48 -4.42 10.24
C HIS A 59 4.70 -4.98 10.97
N ASN A 60 4.71 -6.28 11.21
CA ASN A 60 5.83 -6.96 11.87
C ASN A 60 6.91 -7.47 10.89
N SER A 61 6.71 -7.30 9.58
CA SER A 61 7.53 -7.82 8.49
C SER A 61 7.46 -6.92 7.25
N TYR A 62 8.29 -7.20 6.25
CA TYR A 62 8.43 -6.39 5.04
C TYR A 62 7.10 -6.29 4.28
N ILE A 63 6.78 -5.10 3.77
CA ILE A 63 5.57 -4.89 2.97
C ILE A 63 5.68 -5.67 1.66
N THR A 64 4.60 -6.29 1.23
CA THR A 64 4.55 -7.05 -0.03
C THR A 64 3.65 -6.39 -1.06
N HIS A 65 2.47 -5.92 -0.68
CA HIS A 65 1.47 -5.33 -1.58
C HIS A 65 0.68 -4.22 -0.90
N LEU A 66 0.20 -3.29 -1.71
CA LEU A 66 -0.64 -2.15 -1.33
C LEU A 66 -1.84 -2.03 -2.28
N ASP A 67 -3.01 -1.71 -1.75
CA ASP A 67 -4.18 -1.34 -2.56
C ASP A 67 -4.93 -0.18 -1.89
N PHE A 68 -5.27 0.86 -2.66
CA PHE A 68 -6.18 1.91 -2.23
C PHE A 68 -7.64 1.50 -2.46
N THR A 69 -8.55 2.06 -1.67
CA THR A 69 -9.97 2.09 -2.02
C THR A 69 -10.19 2.95 -3.27
N ALA A 70 -11.26 2.69 -4.03
CA ALA A 70 -11.58 3.41 -5.26
C ALA A 70 -11.82 4.91 -5.04
N ASP A 71 -12.25 5.29 -3.84
CA ASP A 71 -12.39 6.69 -3.40
C ASP A 71 -11.08 7.30 -2.86
N GLY A 72 -10.01 6.51 -2.74
CA GLY A 72 -8.71 6.93 -2.21
C GLY A 72 -8.67 7.18 -0.70
N ALA A 73 -9.77 6.94 0.04
CA ALA A 73 -9.88 7.29 1.46
C ALA A 73 -9.15 6.30 2.39
N ALA A 74 -8.97 5.05 1.96
CA ALA A 74 -8.30 4.03 2.76
C ALA A 74 -7.29 3.24 1.94
N LEU A 75 -6.38 2.60 2.65
CA LEU A 75 -5.33 1.73 2.11
C LEU A 75 -5.39 0.40 2.84
N ARG A 76 -5.26 -0.72 2.13
CA ARG A 76 -4.90 -2.01 2.71
C ARG A 76 -3.49 -2.39 2.29
N SER A 77 -2.89 -3.26 3.09
CA SER A 77 -1.51 -3.68 2.91
C SER A 77 -1.27 -5.07 3.46
N THR A 78 -0.44 -5.84 2.76
CA THR A 78 0.03 -7.15 3.21
C THR A 78 1.52 -7.15 3.47
N CYS A 79 2.00 -8.02 4.35
CA CYS A 79 3.42 -8.18 4.67
C CYS A 79 3.89 -9.63 4.60
N GLY A 80 5.21 -9.83 4.73
CA GLY A 80 5.85 -11.15 4.72
C GLY A 80 5.50 -12.07 5.90
N ALA A 81 4.78 -11.58 6.91
CA ALA A 81 4.23 -12.40 8.00
C ALA A 81 2.72 -12.67 7.85
N TYR A 82 2.18 -12.39 6.67
CA TYR A 82 0.81 -12.72 6.29
C TYR A 82 -0.26 -11.92 7.04
N GLU A 83 0.09 -10.73 7.53
CA GLU A 83 -0.86 -9.79 8.11
C GLU A 83 -1.56 -8.98 7.00
N LEU A 84 -2.85 -8.69 7.19
CA LEU A 84 -3.60 -7.72 6.41
C LEU A 84 -3.94 -6.54 7.32
N LEU A 85 -3.32 -5.39 7.09
CA LEU A 85 -3.58 -4.16 7.83
C LEU A 85 -4.27 -3.12 6.96
N PHE A 86 -5.06 -2.28 7.61
CA PHE A 86 -5.84 -1.21 7.00
C PHE A 86 -5.43 0.14 7.59
N TRP A 87 -5.51 1.18 6.77
CA TRP A 87 -5.06 2.52 7.11
C TRP A 87 -6.04 3.55 6.58
N ASP A 88 -6.15 4.64 7.32
CA ASP A 88 -6.78 5.85 6.83
C ASP A 88 -5.77 6.61 5.98
N ALA A 89 -6.06 6.78 4.69
CA ALA A 89 -5.15 7.46 3.77
C ALA A 89 -5.14 8.98 3.97
N ALA A 90 -6.16 9.54 4.63
CA ALA A 90 -6.19 10.96 4.94
C ALA A 90 -5.47 11.26 6.26
N GLU A 91 -5.68 10.47 7.30
CA GLU A 91 -5.01 10.75 8.59
C GLU A 91 -3.62 10.13 8.66
N GLY A 92 -3.34 9.12 7.84
CA GLY A 92 -2.08 8.38 7.90
C GLY A 92 -1.98 7.54 9.16
N GLU A 93 -3.11 7.01 9.63
CA GLU A 93 -3.23 6.23 10.85
C GLU A 93 -3.74 4.82 10.57
N GLN A 94 -3.38 3.87 11.42
CA GLN A 94 -3.93 2.52 11.34
C GLN A 94 -5.42 2.52 11.66
N LYS A 95 -6.20 1.68 10.97
CA LYS A 95 -7.59 1.37 11.29
C LYS A 95 -7.68 -0.04 11.87
N PRO A 96 -7.58 -0.24 13.20
CA PRO A 96 -7.63 -1.58 13.80
C PRO A 96 -8.92 -2.35 13.49
N SER A 97 -10.04 -1.63 13.35
CA SER A 97 -11.34 -2.19 12.96
C SER A 97 -11.55 -2.27 11.45
N GLY A 98 -10.52 -1.95 10.65
CA GLY A 98 -10.61 -1.85 9.19
C GLY A 98 -11.09 -3.13 8.51
N ALA A 99 -10.79 -4.30 9.08
CA ALA A 99 -11.26 -5.56 8.54
C ALA A 99 -12.79 -5.69 8.53
N SER A 100 -13.48 -5.13 9.54
CA SER A 100 -14.95 -5.09 9.56
C SER A 100 -15.51 -3.87 8.85
N GLU A 101 -14.86 -2.71 8.97
CA GLU A 101 -15.34 -1.44 8.42
C GLU A 101 -15.21 -1.36 6.90
N LEU A 102 -14.15 -1.95 6.34
CA LEU A 102 -13.81 -1.90 4.91
C LEU A 102 -14.05 -3.25 4.22
N ARG A 103 -14.81 -4.15 4.85
CA ARG A 103 -15.13 -5.47 4.29
C ARG A 103 -15.80 -5.37 2.92
N ASP A 104 -16.75 -4.45 2.80
CA ASP A 104 -17.55 -4.24 1.59
C ASP A 104 -17.10 -2.98 0.82
N ALA A 105 -15.90 -2.47 1.11
CA ALA A 105 -15.34 -1.33 0.40
C ALA A 105 -15.00 -1.71 -1.05
N GLU A 106 -15.18 -0.76 -1.96
CA GLU A 106 -14.70 -0.89 -3.33
C GLU A 106 -13.21 -0.55 -3.38
N TRP A 107 -12.40 -1.50 -3.83
CA TRP A 107 -10.95 -1.35 -3.98
C TRP A 107 -10.62 -0.93 -5.41
N ASP A 108 -9.67 0.00 -5.56
CA ASP A 108 -9.20 0.45 -6.88
C ASP A 108 -8.42 -0.66 -7.60
N THR A 109 -7.58 -1.36 -6.85
CA THR A 109 -6.85 -2.54 -7.31
C THR A 109 -6.98 -3.68 -6.31
N THR A 110 -6.80 -4.91 -6.80
CA THR A 110 -6.86 -6.12 -5.99
C THR A 110 -5.56 -6.92 -6.08
N THR A 111 -4.43 -6.25 -5.81
CA THR A 111 -3.10 -6.88 -5.90
C THR A 111 -2.68 -7.56 -4.61
N CYS A 112 -3.28 -7.23 -3.46
CA CYS A 112 -3.01 -7.93 -2.21
C CYS A 112 -3.52 -9.39 -2.26
N PRO A 113 -2.65 -10.40 -2.08
CA PRO A 113 -3.04 -11.81 -2.21
C PRO A 113 -3.83 -12.35 -1.00
N LEU A 114 -3.82 -11.64 0.13
CA LEU A 114 -4.44 -12.06 1.39
C LEU A 114 -5.67 -11.21 1.71
N THR A 115 -6.73 -11.30 0.90
CA THR A 115 -7.95 -10.49 1.05
C THR A 115 -9.22 -11.31 0.77
N TRP A 116 -10.40 -10.75 1.04
CA TRP A 116 -11.67 -11.45 0.76
C TRP A 116 -11.89 -11.68 -0.74
N ASP A 117 -11.55 -10.69 -1.54
CA ASP A 117 -11.68 -10.66 -3.00
C ASP A 117 -10.67 -11.57 -3.70
N THR A 118 -9.49 -11.80 -3.10
CA THR A 118 -8.48 -12.73 -3.61
C THR A 118 -8.50 -14.10 -2.93
N GLN A 119 -9.58 -14.43 -2.21
CA GLN A 119 -9.69 -15.72 -1.53
C GLN A 119 -9.71 -16.89 -2.53
N GLY A 120 -8.84 -17.87 -2.31
CA GLY A 120 -8.75 -19.09 -3.12
C GLY A 120 -7.70 -19.06 -4.23
N VAL A 121 -6.94 -17.98 -4.38
CA VAL A 121 -5.79 -17.92 -5.31
C VAL A 121 -4.66 -18.87 -4.91
N PHE A 122 -4.53 -19.16 -3.60
CA PHE A 122 -3.55 -20.12 -3.09
C PHE A 122 -4.03 -21.57 -3.31
N PRO A 123 -3.27 -22.41 -4.02
CA PRO A 123 -3.61 -23.83 -4.14
C PRO A 123 -3.49 -24.54 -2.78
N ALA A 124 -4.08 -25.75 -2.71
CA ALA A 124 -3.94 -26.56 -1.50
C ALA A 124 -2.46 -26.83 -1.19
N PHE A 125 -2.08 -26.69 0.08
CA PHE A 125 -0.71 -26.86 0.59
C PHE A 125 0.31 -25.82 0.11
N ALA A 126 -0.14 -24.72 -0.49
CA ALA A 126 0.74 -23.60 -0.82
C ALA A 126 1.32 -22.97 0.45
N ASP A 127 2.58 -22.54 0.35
CA ASP A 127 3.18 -21.61 1.31
C ASP A 127 2.79 -20.17 0.95
N GLY A 128 2.89 -19.26 1.93
CA GLY A 128 2.55 -17.85 1.73
C GLY A 128 3.44 -17.13 0.71
N THR A 129 4.57 -17.73 0.32
CA THR A 129 5.47 -17.21 -0.73
C THR A 129 5.22 -17.79 -2.14
N ASP A 130 4.29 -18.73 -2.30
CA ASP A 130 4.04 -19.39 -3.59
C ASP A 130 3.28 -18.51 -4.59
N VAL A 131 2.53 -17.50 -4.12
CA VAL A 131 1.80 -16.53 -4.94
C VAL A 131 2.44 -15.16 -4.80
N ASN A 132 3.16 -14.72 -5.83
CA ASN A 132 3.88 -13.44 -5.81
C ASN A 132 3.06 -12.24 -6.28
N ALA A 133 1.97 -12.47 -7.03
CA ALA A 133 1.07 -11.45 -7.55
C ALA A 133 -0.26 -12.09 -7.95
N VAL A 134 -1.33 -11.29 -7.99
CA VAL A 134 -2.69 -11.68 -8.42
C VAL A 134 -3.13 -10.80 -9.58
#